data_AF-X1TGH3-F1
#
_entry.id   AF-X1TGH3-F1
#
_cell.length_a   1.000
_cell.length_b   1.000
_cell.length_c   1.000
_cell.angle_alpha   90.00
_cell.angle_beta   90.00
_cell.angle_gamma   90.00
#
_symmetry.space_group_name_H-M   'P 1'
#
loop_
_entity.id
_entity.type
_entity.pdbx_description
1 polymer ?
#
loop_
_entity_poly.entity_id
_entity_poly.type
_entity_poly.pdbx_seq_one_letter_code
_entity_poly.pdbx_strand_id
1 'polypeptide(L)'
;MKHQIYSCQKTEQNLRVGPLGAFVDELATMLLEKGYPKKYLRSRFAVIGELNRWLIQKKIKLNGLNQSQIDQFIQHRRLKQTSVVEHGEIVTLDLLIEVIRSHGCIPTTEPEKKSENEIEEIVELYNQYLVEEQGLSPATISYYLINNRHFLSDVFNSNPITFNTVCAQNITEFVLKYTNEHSSDASNLMVTSLRSFFRFLLLRGKIAVDLASCVPSVA
;
A
#
# COMPACT_ATOMS: atom_id res chain seq x y z
N MET A 1 -7.05 21.27 3.63
CA MET A 1 -6.52 21.56 4.99
C MET A 1 -5.02 21.27 4.98
N LYS A 2 -4.18 21.97 5.76
CA LYS A 2 -2.76 21.61 5.90
C LYS A 2 -2.61 20.55 6.98
N HIS A 3 -2.05 19.39 6.63
CA HIS A 3 -1.84 18.31 7.59
C HIS A 3 -0.46 18.41 8.22
N GLN A 4 -0.39 18.40 9.55
CA GLN A 4 0.88 18.35 10.26
C GLN A 4 1.47 16.93 10.16
N ILE A 5 2.45 16.75 9.27
CA ILE A 5 3.10 15.46 9.00
C ILE A 5 4.33 15.26 9.92
N TYR A 6 5.12 16.32 10.12
CA TYR A 6 6.34 16.29 10.93
C TYR A 6 6.19 17.14 12.20
N SER A 7 6.85 16.73 13.29
CA SER A 7 7.00 17.60 14.46
C SER A 7 7.91 18.80 14.17
N CYS A 8 8.82 18.69 13.19
CA CYS A 8 9.73 19.76 12.79
C CYS A 8 9.10 20.61 11.67
N GLN A 9 8.81 21.87 11.98
CA GLN A 9 8.19 22.84 11.07
C GLN A 9 9.03 23.08 9.79
N LYS A 10 10.37 23.06 9.92
CA LYS A 10 11.29 23.27 8.79
C LYS A 10 11.24 22.12 7.77
N THR A 11 11.17 20.87 8.24
CA THR A 11 11.03 19.69 7.38
C THR A 11 9.69 19.69 6.65
N GLU A 12 8.64 20.11 7.36
CA GLU A 12 7.29 20.20 6.80
C GLU A 12 7.13 21.33 5.77
N GLN A 13 7.82 22.46 5.97
CA GLN A 13 7.87 23.53 4.98
C GLN A 13 8.66 23.10 3.74
N ASN A 14 9.81 22.44 3.92
CA ASN A 14 10.64 21.97 2.80
C ASN A 14 9.92 20.92 1.93
N LEU A 15 9.03 20.12 2.52
CA LEU A 15 8.20 19.17 1.79
C LEU A 15 7.20 19.88 0.87
N ARG A 16 6.71 21.06 1.28
CA ARG A 16 5.76 21.90 0.52
C ARG A 16 6.43 22.87 -0.46
N VAL A 17 7.76 22.93 -0.48
CA VAL A 17 8.54 23.77 -1.40
C VAL A 17 9.04 22.90 -2.54
N GLY A 18 8.58 23.16 -3.76
CA GLY A 18 9.01 22.43 -4.95
C GLY A 18 7.85 21.86 -5.78
N PRO A 19 8.16 21.09 -6.83
CA PRO A 19 7.16 20.55 -7.76
C PRO A 19 6.08 19.73 -7.04
N LEU A 20 6.45 18.92 -6.05
CA LEU A 20 5.50 18.02 -5.37
C LEU A 20 4.72 18.68 -4.22
N GLY A 21 5.03 19.93 -3.89
CA GLY A 21 4.51 20.57 -2.67
C GLY A 21 2.99 20.72 -2.64
N ALA A 22 2.35 20.88 -3.80
CA ALA A 22 0.89 21.01 -3.91
C ALA A 22 0.15 19.69 -3.61
N PHE A 23 0.76 18.54 -3.92
CA PHE A 23 0.16 17.21 -3.76
C PHE A 23 0.40 16.60 -2.37
N VAL A 24 1.29 17.21 -1.58
CA VAL A 24 1.67 16.70 -0.26
C VAL A 24 0.50 16.69 0.73
N ASP A 25 -0.24 17.81 0.80
CA ASP A 25 -1.37 17.93 1.71
C ASP A 25 -2.54 17.05 1.24
N GLU A 26 -2.74 16.92 -0.07
CA GLU A 26 -3.76 16.04 -0.65
C GLU A 26 -3.47 14.57 -0.36
N LEU A 27 -2.24 14.11 -0.59
CA LEU A 27 -1.83 12.74 -0.24
C LEU A 27 -1.94 12.47 1.26
N ALA A 28 -1.61 13.45 2.10
CA ALA A 28 -1.76 13.31 3.54
C ALA A 28 -3.24 13.17 3.91
N THR A 29 -4.13 13.91 3.24
CA THR A 29 -5.59 13.81 3.42
C THR A 29 -6.07 12.42 2.99
N MET A 30 -5.72 11.98 1.78
CA MET A 30 -6.10 10.68 1.25
C MET A 30 -5.61 9.52 2.13
N LEU A 31 -4.36 9.57 2.62
CA LEU A 31 -3.84 8.54 3.50
C LEU A 31 -4.60 8.52 4.84
N LEU A 32 -4.92 9.68 5.40
CA LEU A 32 -5.71 9.74 6.63
C LEU A 32 -7.14 9.23 6.43
N GLU A 33 -7.80 9.58 5.33
CA GLU A 33 -9.13 9.10 4.95
C GLU A 33 -9.14 7.59 4.70
N LYS A 34 -8.06 7.04 4.14
CA LYS A 34 -7.87 5.58 4.00
C LYS A 34 -7.56 4.87 5.34
N GLY A 35 -7.62 5.59 6.46
CA GLY A 35 -7.43 5.04 7.80
C GLY A 35 -5.96 4.81 8.19
N TYR A 36 -5.01 5.35 7.41
CA TYR A 36 -3.59 5.20 7.75
C TYR A 36 -3.23 6.04 8.98
N PRO A 37 -2.66 5.43 10.05
CA PRO A 37 -2.31 6.17 11.25
C PRO A 37 -1.21 7.22 11.00
N LYS A 38 -1.33 8.39 11.62
CA LYS A 38 -0.36 9.51 11.50
C LYS A 38 1.10 9.11 11.70
N LYS A 39 1.37 8.13 12.57
CA LYS A 39 2.73 7.62 12.84
C LYS A 39 3.44 7.09 11.58
N TYR A 40 2.68 6.59 10.59
CA TYR A 40 3.23 6.08 9.33
C TYR A 40 3.37 7.14 8.23
N LEU A 41 2.81 8.35 8.41
CA LEU A 41 2.98 9.43 7.44
C LEU A 41 4.46 9.88 7.40
N ARG A 42 5.16 9.89 8.53
CA ARG A 42 6.53 10.45 8.61
C ARG A 42 7.56 9.71 7.76
N SER A 43 7.58 8.37 7.83
CA SER A 43 8.49 7.55 7.03
C SER A 43 8.15 7.66 5.55
N ARG A 44 6.86 7.61 5.21
CA ARG A 44 6.37 7.74 3.84
C ARG A 44 6.69 9.08 3.18
N PHE A 45 6.44 10.17 3.89
CA PHE A 45 6.76 11.51 3.38
C PHE A 45 8.27 11.80 3.35
N ALA A 46 9.11 10.98 3.98
CA ALA A 46 10.56 11.14 3.89
C ALA A 46 11.03 10.83 2.46
N VAL A 47 10.49 9.77 1.86
CA VAL A 47 10.68 9.38 0.47
C VAL A 47 10.19 10.46 -0.48
N ILE A 48 9.01 11.01 -0.22
CA ILE A 48 8.41 12.09 -1.01
C ILE A 48 9.30 13.34 -0.94
N GLY A 49 9.82 13.67 0.24
CA GLY A 49 10.77 14.77 0.43
C GLY A 49 12.10 14.54 -0.29
N GLU A 50 12.59 13.30 -0.34
CA GLU A 50 13.78 12.93 -1.12
C GLU A 50 13.54 13.06 -2.63
N LEU A 51 12.40 12.57 -3.13
CA LEU A 51 12.00 12.72 -4.52
C LEU A 51 11.88 14.20 -4.89
N ASN A 52 11.21 15.00 -4.06
CA ASN A 52 11.04 16.44 -4.28
C ASN A 52 12.40 17.16 -4.38
N ARG A 53 13.36 16.83 -3.49
CA ARG A 53 14.73 17.34 -3.57
C ARG A 53 15.45 16.89 -4.84
N TRP A 54 15.30 15.62 -5.23
CA TRP A 54 15.92 15.08 -6.43
C TRP A 54 15.40 15.76 -7.70
N LEU A 55 14.08 16.00 -7.80
CA LEU A 55 13.47 16.73 -8.91
C LEU A 55 13.98 18.17 -9.00
N ILE A 56 14.11 18.87 -7.86
CA ILE A 56 14.70 20.22 -7.81
C ILE A 56 16.15 20.20 -8.29
N GLN A 57 16.97 19.25 -7.82
CA GLN A 57 18.37 19.13 -8.20
C GLN A 57 18.56 18.83 -9.69
N LYS A 58 17.70 17.97 -10.25
CA LYS A 58 17.73 17.58 -11.66
C LYS A 58 16.97 18.56 -12.57
N LYS A 59 16.34 19.60 -12.01
CA LYS A 59 15.49 20.57 -12.72
C LYS A 59 14.37 19.91 -13.54
N ILE A 60 13.84 18.80 -13.04
CA ILE A 60 12.74 18.06 -13.67
C ILE A 60 11.43 18.72 -13.29
N LYS A 61 10.64 19.10 -14.29
CA LYS A 61 9.27 19.61 -14.10
C LYS A 61 8.29 18.44 -14.01
N LEU A 62 7.18 18.61 -13.29
CA LEU A 62 6.14 17.58 -13.14
C LEU A 62 5.59 17.07 -14.47
N ASN A 63 5.39 17.98 -15.44
CA ASN A 63 4.92 17.63 -16.78
C ASN A 63 5.92 16.80 -17.60
N GLY A 64 7.18 16.71 -17.18
CA GLY A 64 8.20 15.86 -17.76
C GLY A 64 8.48 14.60 -16.94
N LEU A 65 7.78 14.41 -15.81
CA LEU A 65 7.92 13.23 -14.96
C LEU A 65 7.29 12.03 -15.64
N ASN A 66 8.08 11.00 -15.91
CA ASN A 66 7.64 9.76 -16.54
C ASN A 66 8.20 8.55 -15.76
N GLN A 67 7.71 7.34 -16.09
CA GLN A 67 8.11 6.11 -15.40
C GLN A 67 9.64 5.91 -15.40
N SER A 68 10.33 6.24 -16.49
CA SER A 68 11.78 6.12 -16.57
C SER A 68 12.51 7.02 -15.56
N GLN A 69 12.02 8.24 -15.31
CA GLN A 69 12.60 9.13 -14.31
C GLN A 69 12.31 8.67 -12.88
N ILE A 70 11.16 8.05 -12.64
CA ILE A 70 10.83 7.40 -11.36
C ILE A 70 11.78 6.23 -11.12
N ASP A 71 12.00 5.38 -12.12
CA ASP A 71 12.92 4.25 -12.03
C ASP A 71 14.37 4.71 -11.80
N GLN A 72 14.79 5.80 -12.45
CA GLN A 72 16.09 6.43 -12.20
C GLN A 72 16.21 6.99 -10.78
N PHE A 73 15.15 7.57 -10.22
CA PHE A 73 15.13 7.99 -8.82
C PHE A 73 15.26 6.78 -7.88
N ILE A 74 14.49 5.71 -8.11
CA ILE A 74 14.55 4.47 -7.33
C ILE A 74 15.97 3.88 -7.38
N GLN A 75 16.59 3.80 -8.56
CA GLN A 75 17.97 3.33 -8.72
C GLN A 75 18.99 4.24 -8.03
N HIS A 76 18.89 5.57 -8.22
CA HIS A 76 19.77 6.54 -7.57
C HIS A 76 19.71 6.45 -6.04
N ARG A 77 18.52 6.15 -5.50
CA ARG A 77 18.31 5.96 -4.07
C ARG A 77 18.87 4.62 -3.58
N ARG A 78 18.64 3.53 -4.32
CA ARG A 78 19.25 2.20 -4.06
C ARG A 78 20.78 2.27 -3.99
N LEU A 79 21.41 3.11 -4.81
CA LEU A 79 22.87 3.28 -4.84
C LEU A 79 23.42 4.17 -3.71
N LYS A 80 22.59 5.05 -3.13
CA LYS A 80 23.00 5.99 -2.07
C LYS A 80 22.72 5.49 -0.65
N GLN A 81 21.84 4.52 -0.48
CA GLN A 81 21.51 3.97 0.84
C GLN A 81 22.03 2.53 0.95
N THR A 82 22.75 2.24 2.02
CA THR A 82 23.19 0.88 2.40
C THR A 82 22.05 0.02 2.95
N SER A 83 20.91 0.63 3.28
CA SER A 83 19.71 -0.07 3.70
C SER A 83 18.83 -0.38 2.50
N VAL A 84 18.43 -1.65 2.40
CA VAL A 84 17.40 -2.16 1.48
C VAL A 84 16.27 -1.15 1.41
N VAL A 85 15.96 -0.64 0.21
CA VAL A 85 14.76 0.18 -0.02
C VAL A 85 13.60 -0.55 0.64
N GLU A 86 13.06 0.02 1.72
CA GLU A 86 11.96 -0.61 2.43
C GLU A 86 10.82 -0.68 1.41
N HIS A 87 10.30 -1.87 1.15
CA HIS A 87 9.42 -2.06 0.01
C HIS A 87 8.16 -1.18 0.11
N GLY A 88 7.79 -0.74 1.32
CA GLY A 88 6.70 0.20 1.53
C GLY A 88 6.94 1.64 1.01
N GLU A 89 8.19 2.00 0.74
CA GLU A 89 8.55 3.28 0.13
C GLU A 89 8.23 3.31 -1.36
N ILE A 90 8.41 2.18 -2.06
CA ILE A 90 8.04 2.02 -3.48
C ILE A 90 6.53 2.18 -3.63
N VAL A 91 5.77 1.50 -2.78
CA VAL A 91 4.31 1.61 -2.72
C VAL A 91 3.83 3.04 -2.49
N THR A 92 4.54 3.79 -1.63
CA THR A 92 4.21 5.20 -1.36
C THR A 92 4.47 6.08 -2.58
N LEU A 93 5.54 5.80 -3.33
CA LEU A 93 5.83 6.48 -4.58
C LEU A 93 4.76 6.17 -5.63
N ASP A 94 4.36 4.91 -5.77
CA ASP A 94 3.31 4.50 -6.71
C ASP A 94 1.99 5.25 -6.42
N LEU A 95 1.59 5.33 -5.15
CA LEU A 95 0.41 6.09 -4.75
C LEU A 95 0.55 7.60 -5.08
N LEU A 96 1.71 8.20 -4.83
CA LEU A 96 1.98 9.60 -5.20
C LEU A 96 1.86 9.81 -6.72
N ILE A 97 2.41 8.89 -7.51
CA ILE A 97 2.38 8.98 -8.97
C ILE A 97 0.95 8.84 -9.49
N GLU A 98 0.16 7.94 -8.92
CA GLU A 98 -1.25 7.78 -9.24
C GLU A 98 -2.06 9.05 -8.98
N VAL A 99 -1.81 9.73 -7.84
CA VAL A 99 -2.43 11.03 -7.53
C VAL A 99 -2.00 12.11 -8.51
N ILE A 100 -0.73 12.20 -8.85
CA ILE A 100 -0.27 13.21 -9.82
C ILE A 100 -0.86 12.94 -11.22
N ARG A 101 -1.02 11.65 -11.58
CA ARG A 101 -1.64 11.23 -12.83
C ARG A 101 -3.13 11.56 -12.88
N SER A 102 -3.87 11.35 -11.79
CA SER A 102 -5.30 11.70 -11.73
C SER A 102 -5.55 13.21 -11.89
N HIS A 103 -4.56 14.04 -11.55
CA HIS A 103 -4.56 15.49 -11.77
C HIS A 103 -4.09 15.91 -13.17
N GLY A 104 -3.87 14.96 -14.10
CA GLY A 104 -3.47 15.24 -15.48
C GLY A 104 -2.05 15.83 -15.61
N CYS A 105 -1.24 15.78 -14.55
CA CYS A 105 0.09 16.37 -14.52
C CYS A 105 1.16 15.45 -15.13
N ILE A 106 0.85 14.17 -15.32
CA ILE A 106 1.69 13.15 -15.96
C ILE A 106 0.85 12.42 -17.02
N PRO A 107 1.42 12.03 -18.17
CA PRO A 107 0.70 11.23 -19.16
C PRO A 107 0.13 9.94 -18.56
N THR A 108 -1.14 9.66 -18.85
CA THR A 108 -1.78 8.40 -18.46
C THR A 108 -1.09 7.25 -19.19
N THR A 109 -0.44 6.36 -18.43
CA THR A 109 -0.05 5.06 -18.96
C THR A 109 -1.32 4.22 -19.00
N GLU A 110 -1.70 3.70 -20.17
CA GLU A 110 -2.83 2.78 -20.24
C GLU A 110 -2.59 1.61 -19.28
N PRO A 111 -3.56 1.24 -18.43
CA PRO A 111 -3.42 0.07 -17.61
C PRO A 111 -3.27 -1.14 -18.53
N GLU A 112 -2.11 -1.80 -18.49
CA GLU A 112 -1.97 -3.11 -19.11
C GLU A 112 -3.11 -3.99 -18.56
N LYS A 113 -3.92 -4.58 -19.47
CA LYS A 113 -4.92 -5.58 -19.11
C LYS A 113 -4.20 -6.74 -18.42
N LYS A 114 -4.12 -6.69 -17.09
CA LYS A 114 -3.64 -7.81 -16.30
C LYS A 114 -4.76 -8.83 -16.15
N SER A 115 -4.37 -10.09 -16.28
CA SER A 115 -5.23 -11.23 -16.57
C SER A 115 -6.18 -11.54 -15.41
N GLU A 116 -7.22 -12.33 -15.69
CA GLU A 116 -8.16 -12.91 -14.71
C GLU A 116 -7.48 -13.74 -13.59
N ASN A 117 -6.15 -13.85 -13.57
CA ASN A 117 -5.38 -14.73 -12.69
C ASN A 117 -4.64 -14.01 -11.54
N GLU A 118 -4.79 -12.69 -11.36
CA GLU A 118 -4.04 -11.95 -10.33
C GLU A 118 -4.33 -12.44 -8.89
N ILE A 119 -5.58 -12.81 -8.58
CA ILE A 119 -5.95 -13.37 -7.26
C ILE A 119 -5.16 -14.65 -7.01
N GLU A 120 -5.05 -15.53 -8.02
CA GLU A 120 -4.35 -16.80 -7.87
C GLU A 120 -2.86 -16.64 -7.70
N GLU A 121 -2.24 -15.72 -8.45
CA GLU A 121 -0.82 -15.44 -8.29
C GLU A 121 -0.49 -14.98 -6.87
N ILE A 122 -1.34 -14.12 -6.29
CA ILE A 122 -1.16 -13.65 -4.92
C ILE A 122 -1.39 -14.75 -3.89
N VAL A 123 -2.44 -15.56 -4.08
CA VAL A 123 -2.77 -16.68 -3.19
C VAL A 123 -1.66 -17.73 -3.23
N GLU A 124 -1.08 -18.02 -4.39
CA GLU A 124 0.04 -18.96 -4.52
C GLU A 124 1.31 -18.44 -3.84
N LEU A 125 1.65 -17.16 -4.00
CA LEU A 125 2.77 -16.54 -3.28
C LEU A 125 2.56 -16.58 -1.75
N TYR A 126 1.31 -16.46 -1.30
CA TYR A 126 0.97 -16.57 0.10
C TYR A 126 1.05 -18.03 0.60
N ASN A 127 0.59 -19.00 -0.21
CA ASN A 127 0.73 -20.43 0.06
C ASN A 127 2.20 -20.81 0.30
N GLN A 128 3.09 -20.41 -0.61
CA GLN A 128 4.54 -20.63 -0.49
C GLN A 128 5.07 -20.05 0.83
N TYR A 129 4.68 -18.83 1.18
CA TYR A 129 5.06 -18.22 2.46
C TYR A 129 4.56 -19.02 3.67
N LEU A 130 3.32 -19.52 3.68
CA LEU A 130 2.79 -20.28 4.81
C LEU A 130 3.49 -21.64 4.97
N VAL A 131 3.84 -22.28 3.86
CA VAL A 131 4.56 -23.56 3.83
C VAL A 131 6.00 -23.39 4.31
N GLU A 132 6.71 -22.37 3.81
CA GLU A 132 8.13 -22.17 4.08
C GLU A 132 8.41 -21.57 5.47
N GLU A 133 7.60 -20.61 5.90
CA GLU A 133 7.96 -19.74 7.04
C GLU A 133 7.14 -20.00 8.31
N GLN A 134 6.01 -20.72 8.24
CA GLN A 134 5.10 -20.86 9.39
C GLN A 134 4.80 -22.29 9.82
N GLY A 135 5.17 -23.33 9.06
CA GLY A 135 5.01 -24.72 9.46
C GLY A 135 3.56 -25.11 9.82
N LEU A 136 2.58 -24.42 9.24
CA LEU A 136 1.16 -24.64 9.52
C LEU A 136 0.68 -25.97 8.94
N SER A 137 -0.39 -26.53 9.54
CA SER A 137 -1.00 -27.74 9.00
C SER A 137 -1.60 -27.48 7.61
N PRO A 138 -1.61 -28.47 6.69
CA PRO A 138 -2.21 -28.31 5.37
C PRO A 138 -3.68 -27.89 5.42
N ALA A 139 -4.44 -28.35 6.42
CA ALA A 139 -5.83 -27.96 6.63
C ALA A 139 -5.96 -26.47 6.98
N THR A 140 -5.08 -25.95 7.83
CA THR A 140 -5.03 -24.53 8.19
C THR A 140 -4.65 -23.67 6.99
N ILE A 141 -3.66 -24.10 6.20
CA ILE A 141 -3.22 -23.40 4.99
C ILE A 141 -4.37 -23.30 4.00
N SER A 142 -5.02 -24.42 3.66
CA SER A 142 -6.17 -24.43 2.75
C SER A 142 -7.28 -23.48 3.21
N TYR A 143 -7.59 -23.48 4.50
CA TYR A 143 -8.58 -22.56 5.07
C TYR A 143 -8.16 -21.09 4.91
N TYR A 144 -6.88 -20.78 5.15
CA TYR A 144 -6.36 -19.43 4.98
C TYR A 144 -6.42 -18.96 3.52
N LEU A 145 -6.08 -19.83 2.57
CA LEU A 145 -6.11 -19.50 1.15
C LEU A 145 -7.54 -19.25 0.66
N ILE A 146 -8.51 -20.09 1.05
CA ILE A 146 -9.93 -19.91 0.71
C ILE A 146 -10.44 -18.56 1.23
N ASN A 147 -10.11 -18.23 2.48
CA ASN A 147 -10.59 -17.01 3.11
C ASN A 147 -9.99 -15.74 2.51
N ASN A 148 -8.68 -15.71 2.25
CA ASN A 148 -8.05 -14.55 1.62
C ASN A 148 -8.46 -14.40 0.16
N ARG A 149 -8.71 -15.50 -0.55
CA ARG A 149 -9.33 -15.47 -1.88
C ARG A 149 -10.71 -14.82 -1.82
N HIS A 150 -11.56 -15.23 -0.86
CA HIS A 150 -12.89 -14.64 -0.70
C HIS A 150 -12.81 -13.14 -0.41
N PHE A 151 -11.88 -12.71 0.45
CA PHE A 151 -11.61 -11.30 0.71
C PHE A 151 -11.20 -10.54 -0.55
N LEU A 152 -10.24 -11.05 -1.32
CA LEU A 152 -9.77 -10.40 -2.55
C LEU A 152 -10.90 -10.29 -3.58
N SER A 153 -11.71 -11.34 -3.74
CA SER A 153 -12.85 -11.32 -4.64
C SER A 153 -13.91 -10.30 -4.22
N ASP A 154 -14.22 -10.21 -2.93
CA ASP A 154 -15.25 -9.28 -2.42
C ASP A 154 -14.79 -7.82 -2.53
N VAL A 155 -13.54 -7.51 -2.17
CA VAL A 155 -13.01 -6.14 -2.17
C VAL A 155 -12.73 -5.63 -3.59
N PHE A 156 -12.18 -6.47 -4.47
CA PHE A 156 -11.80 -6.03 -5.81
C PHE A 156 -12.88 -6.29 -6.86
N ASN A 157 -13.80 -7.24 -6.66
CA ASN A 157 -14.96 -7.50 -7.53
C ASN A 157 -14.61 -7.51 -9.05
N SER A 158 -13.62 -8.31 -9.42
CA SER A 158 -13.04 -8.42 -10.78
C SER A 158 -12.28 -7.19 -11.30
N ASN A 159 -12.08 -6.16 -10.48
CA ASN A 159 -11.15 -5.07 -10.79
C ASN A 159 -9.69 -5.49 -10.56
N PRO A 160 -8.72 -4.84 -11.20
CA PRO A 160 -7.30 -5.07 -10.96
C PRO A 160 -6.92 -4.91 -9.48
N ILE A 161 -6.09 -5.81 -8.97
CA ILE A 161 -5.71 -5.81 -7.56
C ILE A 161 -4.70 -4.70 -7.30
N THR A 162 -5.20 -3.62 -6.69
CA THR A 162 -4.38 -2.50 -6.26
C THR A 162 -4.42 -2.40 -4.74
N PHE A 163 -3.51 -3.09 -4.05
CA PHE A 163 -3.52 -3.13 -2.58
C PHE A 163 -3.46 -1.76 -1.88
N ASN A 164 -2.99 -0.73 -2.58
CA ASN A 164 -2.95 0.65 -2.09
C ASN A 164 -4.33 1.30 -1.99
N THR A 165 -5.32 0.76 -2.70
CA THR A 165 -6.70 1.25 -2.63
C THR A 165 -7.42 0.72 -1.39
N VAL A 166 -7.04 -0.46 -0.90
CA VAL A 166 -7.61 -1.12 0.29
C VAL A 166 -7.40 -0.24 1.52
N CYS A 167 -8.50 0.08 2.20
CA CYS A 167 -8.50 0.84 3.43
C CYS A 167 -9.12 0.06 4.59
N ALA A 168 -9.02 0.60 5.80
CA ALA A 168 -9.59 0.00 7.00
C ALA A 168 -11.12 -0.21 6.90
N GLN A 169 -11.82 0.66 6.16
CA GLN A 169 -13.26 0.54 5.94
C GLN A 169 -13.59 -0.71 5.11
N ASN A 170 -12.89 -0.98 4.00
CA ASN A 170 -13.14 -2.19 3.21
C ASN A 170 -12.91 -3.46 4.03
N ILE A 171 -11.86 -3.47 4.86
CA ILE A 171 -11.56 -4.59 5.77
C ILE A 171 -12.69 -4.78 6.78
N THR A 172 -13.17 -3.69 7.38
CA THR A 172 -14.22 -3.72 8.39
C THR A 172 -15.56 -4.16 7.79
N GLU A 173 -15.95 -3.61 6.65
CA GLU A 173 -17.17 -3.98 5.92
C GLU A 173 -17.18 -5.47 5.55
N PHE A 174 -16.05 -5.97 5.03
CA PHE A 174 -15.89 -7.40 4.73
C PHE A 174 -16.01 -8.27 5.99
N VAL A 175 -15.29 -7.93 7.06
CA VAL A 175 -15.33 -8.74 8.29
C VAL A 175 -16.74 -8.73 8.89
N LEU A 176 -17.43 -7.59 8.92
CA LEU A 176 -18.81 -7.50 9.41
C LEU A 176 -19.75 -8.36 8.58
N LYS A 177 -19.68 -8.27 7.25
CA LYS A 177 -20.45 -9.12 6.34
C LYS A 177 -20.20 -10.61 6.63
N TYR A 178 -18.93 -11.01 6.73
CA TYR A 178 -18.55 -12.39 7.00
C TYR A 178 -19.08 -12.89 8.34
N THR A 179 -18.98 -12.08 9.41
CA THR A 179 -19.44 -12.45 10.76
C THR A 179 -20.95 -12.63 10.87
N ASN A 180 -21.72 -11.93 10.05
CA ASN A 180 -23.18 -12.09 10.02
C ASN A 180 -23.62 -13.40 9.36
N GLU A 181 -22.76 -13.99 8.52
CA GLU A 181 -23.08 -15.16 7.71
C GLU A 181 -22.45 -16.46 8.27
N HIS A 182 -21.51 -16.35 9.22
CA HIS A 182 -20.70 -17.47 9.70
C HIS A 182 -20.68 -17.57 11.23
N SER A 183 -20.28 -18.73 11.75
CA SER A 183 -20.13 -18.92 13.20
C SER A 183 -19.00 -18.05 13.78
N SER A 184 -19.01 -17.85 15.11
CA SER A 184 -17.94 -17.13 15.80
C SER A 184 -16.57 -17.80 15.60
N ASP A 185 -16.49 -19.13 15.62
CA ASP A 185 -15.25 -19.87 15.37
C ASP A 185 -14.70 -19.63 13.96
N ALA A 186 -15.57 -19.70 12.93
CA ALA A 186 -15.18 -19.43 11.55
C ALA A 186 -14.75 -17.97 11.36
N SER A 187 -15.44 -17.04 12.02
CA SER A 187 -15.12 -15.61 12.01
C SER A 187 -13.77 -15.32 12.64
N ASN A 188 -13.46 -15.96 13.77
CA ASN A 188 -12.16 -15.85 14.45
C ASN A 188 -11.02 -16.37 13.57
N LEU A 189 -11.22 -17.50 12.90
CA LEU A 189 -10.24 -18.05 11.97
C LEU A 189 -10.06 -17.18 10.72
N MET A 190 -11.13 -16.61 10.17
CA MET A 190 -11.07 -15.63 9.08
C MET A 190 -10.26 -14.39 9.46
N VAL A 191 -10.56 -13.79 10.62
CA VAL A 191 -9.85 -12.63 11.14
C VAL A 191 -8.37 -12.93 11.37
N THR A 192 -8.05 -14.11 11.89
CA THR A 192 -6.65 -14.55 12.07
C THR A 192 -5.95 -14.69 10.71
N SER A 193 -6.64 -15.28 9.74
CA SER A 193 -6.13 -15.45 8.37
C SER A 193 -5.83 -14.11 7.68
N LEU A 194 -6.75 -13.15 7.78
CA LEU A 194 -6.55 -11.80 7.23
C LEU A 194 -5.35 -11.09 7.86
N ARG A 195 -5.20 -11.19 9.19
CA ARG A 195 -4.04 -10.61 9.87
C ARG A 195 -2.73 -11.23 9.39
N SER A 196 -2.69 -12.55 9.22
CA SER A 196 -1.52 -13.23 8.67
C SER A 196 -1.24 -12.80 7.23
N PHE A 197 -2.28 -12.68 6.39
CA PHE A 197 -2.15 -12.28 5.00
C PHE A 197 -1.65 -10.84 4.85
N PHE A 198 -2.19 -9.88 5.61
CA PHE A 198 -1.69 -8.51 5.58
C PHE A 198 -0.26 -8.40 6.08
N ARG A 199 0.16 -9.19 7.06
CA ARG A 199 1.57 -9.27 7.47
C ARG A 199 2.45 -9.81 6.36
N PHE A 200 2.00 -10.84 5.63
CA PHE A 200 2.68 -11.34 4.44
C PHE A 200 2.79 -10.24 3.36
N LEU A 201 1.70 -9.53 3.06
CA LEU A 201 1.72 -8.45 2.08
C LEU A 201 2.66 -7.32 2.51
N LEU A 202 2.75 -7.02 3.81
CA LEU A 202 3.68 -6.05 4.35
C LEU A 202 5.13 -6.53 4.20
N LEU A 203 5.41 -7.79 4.53
CA LEU A 203 6.73 -8.41 4.39
C LEU A 203 7.20 -8.44 2.94
N ARG A 204 6.29 -8.75 2.00
CA ARG A 204 6.55 -8.73 0.55
C ARG A 204 6.45 -7.34 -0.06
N GLY A 205 6.12 -6.31 0.73
CA GLY A 205 6.07 -4.94 0.27
C GLY A 205 4.94 -4.60 -0.68
N LYS A 206 3.91 -5.43 -0.74
CA LYS A 206 2.69 -5.21 -1.54
C LYS A 206 1.79 -4.16 -0.87
N ILE A 207 1.89 -4.04 0.45
CA ILE A 207 1.33 -2.94 1.22
C ILE A 207 2.43 -2.29 2.03
N ALA A 208 2.21 -1.03 2.39
CA ALA A 208 3.21 -0.23 3.07
C ALA A 208 2.80 0.18 4.50
N VAL A 209 1.65 -0.29 4.99
CA VAL A 209 1.29 -0.25 6.42
C VAL A 209 0.77 -1.62 6.81
N ASP A 210 0.95 -1.94 8.08
CA ASP A 210 0.36 -3.12 8.72
C ASP A 210 -1.17 -3.02 8.78
N LEU A 211 -1.83 -3.37 7.67
CA LEU A 211 -3.29 -3.49 7.61
C LEU A 211 -3.82 -4.59 8.54
N ALA A 212 -2.98 -5.49 9.05
CA ALA A 212 -3.39 -6.45 10.08
C ALA A 212 -3.87 -5.74 11.36
N SER A 213 -3.32 -4.57 11.65
CA SER A 213 -3.76 -3.73 12.79
C SER A 213 -5.14 -3.10 12.60
N CYS A 214 -5.63 -3.04 11.35
CA CYS A 214 -6.95 -2.52 11.01
C CYS A 214 -8.03 -3.62 11.00
N VAL A 215 -7.65 -4.90 11.11
CA VAL A 215 -8.62 -5.99 11.16
C VAL A 215 -9.30 -5.98 12.53
N PRO A 216 -10.64 -5.82 12.61
CA PRO A 216 -11.36 -5.77 13.87
C PRO A 216 -11.28 -7.11 14.62
N SER A 217 -11.34 -7.05 15.96
CA SER A 217 -11.53 -8.25 16.77
C SER A 217 -13.01 -8.64 16.72
N VAL A 218 -13.27 -9.92 16.49
CA VAL A 218 -14.62 -10.49 16.58
C VAL A 218 -14.75 -11.15 17.96
N ALA A 219 -15.94 -11.07 18.54
CA ALA A 219 -16.26 -11.57 19.88
C ALA A 219 -17.12 -12.83 19.81
#